data_AF-A0A5E4KLJ5-F1
#
_entry.id   AF-A0A5E4KLJ5-F1
#
_cell.length_a   1.000
_cell.length_b   1.000
_cell.length_c   1.000
_cell.angle_alpha   90.00
_cell.angle_beta   90.00
_cell.angle_gamma   90.00
#
_symmetry.space_group_name_H-M   'P 1'
#
loop_
_entity.id
_entity.type
_entity.pdbx_description
1 polymer ?
#
loop_
_entity_poly.entity_id
_entity_poly.type
_entity_poly.pdbx_seq_one_letter_code
_entity_poly.pdbx_strand_id
1 'polypeptide(L)' 'MGAFTGGVLSNLNLKDAAAVGIGLNARGLMGLMMSGIGLKSGLIDMNVYAMLVTMCIISTFIAPLGLKKMLG' A
#
# COMPACT_ATOMS: atom_id res chain seq x y z
N MET A 1 1.92 -9.37 -4.79
CA MET A 1 2.10 -10.80 -5.10
C MET A 1 3.10 -11.48 -4.16
N GLY A 2 4.32 -10.94 -3.98
CA GLY A 2 5.34 -11.57 -3.10
C GLY A 2 4.86 -11.90 -1.67
N ALA A 3 4.16 -10.96 -1.03
CA ALA A 3 3.56 -11.17 0.30
C ALA A 3 2.49 -12.29 0.33
N PHE A 4 1.66 -12.36 -0.71
CA PHE A 4 0.61 -13.38 -0.84
C PHE A 4 1.23 -14.76 -1.09
N THR A 5 2.17 -14.85 -2.03
CA THR A 5 2.88 -16.11 -2.33
C THR A 5 3.73 -16.57 -1.15
N GLY A 6 4.35 -15.63 -0.43
CA GLY A 6 5.07 -15.91 0.81
C GLY A 6 4.15 -16.43 1.90
N GLY A 7 2.97 -15.83 2.07
CA GLY A 7 1.97 -16.32 3.02
C GLY A 7 1.46 -17.74 2.70
N VAL A 8 1.21 -18.03 1.43
CA VAL A 8 0.81 -19.38 0.99
C VAL A 8 1.97 -20.39 1.21
N LEU A 9 3.21 -19.99 0.94
CA LEU A 9 4.39 -20.84 1.18
C LEU A 9 4.63 -21.08 2.68
N SER A 10 4.25 -20.13 3.53
CA SER A 10 4.25 -20.27 4.99
C SER A 10 3.02 -21.02 5.55
N ASN A 11 2.23 -21.66 4.69
CA ASN A 11 1.08 -22.47 5.06
C ASN A 11 -0.08 -21.68 5.71
N LEU A 12 -0.19 -20.38 5.42
CA LEU A 12 -1.35 -19.55 5.83
C LEU A 12 -2.56 -19.86 4.94
N ASN A 13 -3.76 -19.74 5.52
CA ASN A 13 -4.99 -19.83 4.75
C ASN A 13 -5.04 -18.74 3.67
N LEU A 14 -5.68 -19.03 2.53
CA LEU A 14 -5.82 -18.09 1.41
C LEU A 14 -6.37 -16.72 1.83
N LYS A 15 -7.27 -16.70 2.81
CA LYS A 15 -7.81 -15.47 3.41
C LYS A 15 -6.71 -14.70 4.14
N ASP A 16 -5.97 -15.34 5.04
CA ASP A 16 -4.90 -14.69 5.79
C ASP A 16 -3.74 -14.25 4.88
N ALA A 17 -3.38 -15.05 3.88
CA ALA A 17 -2.38 -14.70 2.89
C ALA A 17 -2.81 -13.46 2.06
N ALA A 18 -4.10 -13.35 1.72
CA ALA A 18 -4.63 -12.16 1.07
C ALA A 18 -4.68 -10.95 2.03
N ALA A 19 -4.95 -11.15 3.32
CA ALA A 19 -4.95 -10.09 4.32
C ALA A 19 -3.55 -9.48 4.46
N VAL A 20 -2.54 -10.34 4.59
CA VAL A 20 -1.12 -9.98 4.63
C VAL A 20 -0.71 -9.27 3.32
N GLY A 21 -1.16 -9.79 2.17
CA GLY A 21 -0.91 -9.17 0.87
C GLY A 21 -1.49 -7.76 0.73
N ILE A 22 -2.71 -7.54 1.23
CA ILE A 22 -3.38 -6.23 1.22
C ILE A 22 -2.70 -5.27 2.20
N GLY A 23 -2.39 -5.73 3.41
CA GLY A 23 -1.71 -4.93 4.43
C GLY A 23 -0.33 -4.46 3.99
N LEU A 24 0.44 -5.34 3.34
CA LEU A 24 1.77 -5.00 2.83
C LEU A 24 1.77 -4.12 1.57
N ASN A 25 0.63 -3.98 0.90
CA ASN A 25 0.48 -3.06 -0.24
C ASN A 25 0.14 -1.63 0.20
N ALA A 26 -0.10 -1.39 1.49
CA ALA A 26 -0.40 -0.07 2.02
C ALA A 26 0.80 0.88 1.83
N ARG A 27 0.65 1.86 0.95
CA ARG A 27 1.67 2.90 0.71
C ARG A 27 1.50 4.02 1.75
N GLY A 28 2.19 3.86 2.88
CA GLY A 28 2.11 4.79 4.01
C GLY A 28 3.02 6.03 3.87
N LEU A 29 3.59 6.46 5.01
CA LEU A 29 4.41 7.66 5.14
C LEU A 29 5.59 7.72 4.15
N MET A 30 6.25 6.60 3.89
CA MET A 30 7.41 6.57 3.00
C MET A 30 7.07 6.98 1.55
N GLY A 31 5.88 6.61 1.05
CA GLY A 31 5.43 7.01 -0.28
C GLY A 31 5.17 8.52 -0.36
N LEU A 32 4.58 9.09 0.69
CA LEU A 32 4.34 10.53 0.81
C LEU A 32 5.64 11.33 0.93
N MET A 33 6.58 10.86 1.74
CA MET A 33 7.90 11.48 1.91
C MET A 33 8.68 11.48 0.59
N MET A 34 8.74 10.33 -0.09
CA MET A 34 9.47 10.19 -1.35
C MET A 34 8.85 11.03 -2.48
N SER A 35 7.52 11.12 -2.52
CA SER A 35 6.79 12.04 -3.39
C SER A 35 7.20 13.49 -3.14
N GLY A 36 7.26 13.92 -1.88
CA GLY A 36 7.68 15.27 -1.50
C GLY A 36 9.14 15.57 -1.85
N ILE A 37 10.04 14.61 -1.66
CA ILE A 37 11.45 14.72 -2.05
C ILE A 37 11.55 14.86 -3.57
N GLY A 38 10.82 14.05 -4.34
CA GLY A 38 10.82 14.11 -5.80
C GLY A 38 10.31 15.44 -6.36
N LEU A 39 9.30 16.05 -5.72
CA LEU A 39 8.82 17.38 -6.10
C LEU A 39 9.88 18.45 -5.78
N LYS A 40 10.50 18.39 -4.60
CA LYS A 40 11.56 19.33 -4.19
C LYS A 40 12.82 19.23 -5.04
N SER A 41 13.17 18.04 -5.52
CA SER A 41 14.32 17.83 -6.40
C SER A 41 14.02 18.09 -7.88
N GLY A 42 12.79 18.45 -8.23
CA GLY A 42 12.37 18.69 -9.62
C GLY A 42 12.26 17.43 -10.47
N LEU A 43 12.24 16.24 -9.86
CA LEU A 43 12.08 14.96 -10.57
C LEU A 43 10.63 14.71 -11.02
N ILE A 44 9.66 15.29 -10.31
CA ILE A 44 8.23 15.17 -10.63
C ILE A 44 7.53 16.53 -10.53
N ASP A 45 6.48 16.70 -11.31
CA ASP A 45 5.67 17.92 -11.35
C ASP A 45 4.55 17.89 -10.28
N MET A 46 3.95 19.04 -10.00
CA MET A 46 2.88 19.20 -8.99
C MET A 46 1.68 18.27 -9.28
N ASN A 47 1.36 18.07 -10.56
CA ASN A 47 0.30 17.15 -10.97
C ASN A 47 0.60 15.69 -10.60
N VAL A 48 1.85 15.26 -10.80
CA VAL A 48 2.29 13.89 -10.46
C VAL A 48 2.37 13.72 -8.94
N TYR A 49 2.86 14.73 -8.24
CA TYR A 49 2.86 14.76 -6.78
C TYR A 49 1.45 14.56 -6.21
N ALA A 50 0.46 15.32 -6.70
CA ALA A 50 -0.93 15.21 -6.26
C ALA A 50 -1.53 13.81 -6.51
N MET A 51 -1.26 13.22 -7.69
CA MET A 51 -1.68 11.84 -7.99
C MET A 51 -1.06 10.81 -7.04
N LEU A 52 0.25 10.92 -6.77
CA LEU A 52 0.96 9.99 -5.89
C LEU A 52 0.47 10.10 -4.43
N VAL A 53 0.28 11.32 -3.94
CA VAL A 53 -0.27 11.57 -2.60
C VAL A 53 -1.68 10.99 -2.49
N THR A 54 -2.54 11.25 -3.47
CA THR A 54 -3.92 10.73 -3.52
C THR A 54 -3.93 9.21 -3.50
N MET A 55 -3.08 8.55 -4.32
CA MET A 55 -2.92 7.11 -4.32
C MET A 55 -2.48 6.56 -2.95
N CYS A 56 -1.48 7.19 -2.31
CA CYS A 56 -0.97 6.75 -1.00
C CYS A 56 -2.08 6.82 0.07
N ILE A 57 -2.83 7.92 0.09
CA ILE A 57 -3.95 8.10 1.01
C ILE A 57 -5.03 7.03 0.76
N ILE A 58 -5.49 6.90 -0.49
CA ILE A 58 -6.53 5.92 -0.86
C ILE A 58 -6.12 4.51 -0.48
N SER A 59 -4.90 4.08 -0.84
CA SER A 59 -4.39 2.74 -0.52
C SER A 59 -4.29 2.50 1.00
N THR A 60 -3.88 3.53 1.76
CA THR A 60 -3.80 3.45 3.23
C THR A 60 -5.15 3.29 3.89
N PHE A 61 -6.22 3.91 3.35
CA PHE A 61 -7.58 3.70 3.85
C PHE A 61 -8.17 2.34 3.43
N ILE A 62 -7.84 1.86 2.23
CA ILE A 62 -8.31 0.56 1.74
C ILE A 62 -7.77 -0.60 2.59
N ALA A 63 -6.53 -0.52 3.06
CA ALA A 63 -5.90 -1.60 3.84
C ALA A 63 -6.68 -1.99 5.13
N PRO A 64 -6.98 -1.08 6.09
CA PRO A 64 -7.75 -1.43 7.28
C PRO A 64 -9.20 -1.81 6.98
N LEU A 65 -9.83 -1.19 5.98
CA LEU A 65 -11.20 -1.54 5.56
C LEU A 65 -11.27 -2.96 4.97
N GLY A 66 -10.30 -3.31 4.11
CA GLY A 66 -10.16 -4.63 3.52
C GLY A 66 -9.86 -5.71 4.55
N LEU A 67 -8.96 -5.41 5.50
CA LEU A 67 -8.63 -6.34 6.59
C LEU A 67 -9.84 -6.60 7.50
N LYS A 68 -10.56 -5.54 7.90
CA LYS A 68 -11.74 -5.66 8.77
C LYS A 68 -12.84 -6.50 8.13
N LYS A 69 -12.98 -6.46 6.79
CA LYS A 69 -13.97 -7.26 6.06
C LYS A 69 -13.58 -8.73 5.89
N MET A 70 -12.31 -9.09 6.09
CA MET A 70 -11.82 -10.45 5.86
C MET A 70 -11.45 -11.20 7.14
N LEU A 71 -11.11 -10.48 8.22
CA LEU A 71 -10.91 -11.01 9.57
C LEU A 71 -12.14 -10.87 10.50
N GLY A 72 -13.16 -10.13 10.07
CA GLY A 72 -14.48 -10.08 10.71
C GLY A 72 -15.47 -10.98 9.99
#